data_AF-A0A9E0XK24-F1
#
_entry.id   AF-A0A9E0XK24-F1
#
_cell.length_a   1.000
_cell.length_b   1.000
_cell.length_c   1.000
_cell.angle_alpha   90.00
_cell.angle_beta   90.00
_cell.angle_gamma   90.00
#
_symmetry.space_group_name_H-M   'P 1'
#
loop_
_entity.id
_entity.type
_entity.pdbx_description
1 polymer ?
#
loop_
_entity_poly.entity_id
_entity_poly.type
_entity_poly.pdbx_seq_one_letter_code
_entity_poly.pdbx_strand_id
1 'polypeptide(L)'
;MPLISSVTYGLRPKQPDSPDSTTAESSLGQALLTCPLNARSLLFEAKHQCAERGELVKLIMGGTRRVTSWVIENRILPVLRDRDARIFNFAASSQKTGRLSAWLVPLPEGDAFGCDTSGRWSALAKYEAMSAIQYIGFRYAPENRWTSGFEAALEVPGQAPRLLEPLEVASIWEEVTGAKPLGFVNGVLDEMEALGFKLVCRIFNAHGRLGL
;
A
#
# COMPACT_ATOMS: atom_id res chain seq x y z
N MET A 1 63.12 5.65 -37.13
CA MET A 1 64.16 4.86 -36.44
C MET A 1 64.02 5.08 -34.93
N PRO A 2 64.28 4.05 -34.10
CA PRO A 2 63.76 3.89 -32.73
C PRO A 2 64.78 4.31 -31.65
N LEU A 3 64.47 3.94 -30.38
CA LEU A 3 65.26 3.91 -29.13
C LEU A 3 64.87 5.01 -28.12
N ILE A 4 64.69 4.79 -26.80
CA ILE A 4 64.81 3.65 -25.88
C ILE A 4 63.95 3.94 -24.63
N SER A 5 63.45 2.85 -24.05
CA SER A 5 62.94 2.62 -22.68
C SER A 5 63.56 3.42 -21.52
N SER A 6 62.72 3.79 -20.54
CA SER A 6 63.12 3.88 -19.13
C SER A 6 61.94 3.49 -18.22
N VAL A 7 62.09 2.37 -17.53
CA VAL A 7 61.28 1.90 -16.40
C VAL A 7 61.94 2.39 -15.11
N THR A 8 61.19 2.98 -14.16
CA THR A 8 61.41 2.68 -12.73
C THR A 8 60.19 2.98 -11.85
N TYR A 9 59.99 2.02 -10.94
CA TYR A 9 59.04 1.82 -9.84
C TYR A 9 58.65 3.01 -8.97
N GLY A 10 57.42 2.97 -8.43
CA GLY A 10 57.07 3.71 -7.22
C GLY A 10 55.60 3.70 -6.80
N LEU A 11 55.23 2.70 -5.98
CA LEU A 11 54.19 2.76 -4.92
C LEU A 11 52.69 2.87 -5.31
N ARG A 12 51.99 1.74 -5.15
CA ARG A 12 50.56 1.70 -4.74
C ARG A 12 50.36 2.52 -3.46
N PRO A 13 49.21 3.18 -3.34
CA PRO A 13 48.29 2.83 -2.25
C PRO A 13 47.10 2.02 -2.76
N LYS A 14 46.82 0.91 -2.07
CA LYS A 14 45.53 0.21 -2.08
C LYS A 14 44.45 1.13 -1.51
N GLN A 15 43.35 1.30 -2.25
CA GLN A 15 41.92 1.29 -1.84
C GLN A 15 41.45 2.22 -0.68
N PRO A 16 40.14 2.60 -0.62
CA PRO A 16 39.01 1.71 -0.83
C PRO A 16 38.11 2.11 -2.00
N ASP A 17 37.72 1.11 -2.77
CA ASP A 17 36.39 1.04 -3.35
C ASP A 17 35.42 1.28 -2.21
N SER A 18 34.48 2.21 -2.37
CA SER A 18 33.32 2.25 -1.47
C SER A 18 32.46 1.00 -1.76
N PRO A 19 32.35 0.03 -0.84
CA PRO A 19 31.09 -0.69 -0.73
C PRO A 19 30.10 0.24 0.01
N ASP A 20 28.84 -0.18 0.13
CA ASP A 20 27.86 0.35 1.11
C ASP A 20 26.72 1.24 0.61
N SER A 21 26.35 1.20 -0.67
CA SER A 21 24.96 1.57 -1.05
C SER A 21 24.10 0.34 -1.39
N THR A 22 24.68 -0.68 -2.04
CA THR A 22 23.92 -1.85 -2.52
C THR A 22 23.64 -2.90 -1.43
N THR A 23 24.56 -3.05 -0.48
CA THR A 23 24.47 -4.08 0.59
C THR A 23 23.43 -3.74 1.65
N ALA A 24 23.24 -2.46 1.95
CA ALA A 24 22.33 -1.99 2.98
C ALA A 24 20.87 -2.07 2.52
N GLU A 25 20.53 -1.63 1.30
CA GLU A 25 19.15 -1.76 0.82
C GLU A 25 18.73 -3.23 0.65
N SER A 26 19.68 -4.08 0.26
CA SER A 26 19.49 -5.53 0.16
C SER A 26 19.12 -6.19 1.49
N SER A 27 19.74 -5.79 2.61
CA SER A 27 19.43 -6.38 3.93
C SER A 27 18.08 -5.92 4.52
N LEU A 28 17.63 -4.71 4.18
CA LEU A 28 16.34 -4.16 4.61
C LEU A 28 15.18 -4.90 3.94
N GLY A 29 15.30 -5.12 2.63
CA GLY A 29 14.39 -5.94 1.86
C GLY A 29 14.35 -7.37 2.38
N GLN A 30 15.50 -7.99 2.64
CA GLN A 30 15.57 -9.38 3.14
C GLN A 30 14.92 -9.57 4.52
N ALA A 31 15.15 -8.67 5.48
CA ALA A 31 14.49 -8.76 6.79
C ALA A 31 12.96 -8.66 6.64
N LEU A 32 12.49 -7.68 5.87
CA LEU A 32 11.07 -7.52 5.58
C LEU A 32 10.49 -8.68 4.76
N LEU A 33 11.29 -9.40 3.96
CA LEU A 33 10.89 -10.60 3.21
C LEU A 33 10.68 -11.85 4.10
N THR A 34 11.31 -11.88 5.27
CA THR A 34 11.15 -12.99 6.24
C THR A 34 10.10 -12.72 7.33
N CYS A 35 9.66 -11.47 7.46
CA CYS A 35 8.68 -11.05 8.44
C CYS A 35 7.27 -11.62 8.15
N PRO A 36 6.47 -11.95 9.19
CA PRO A 36 5.06 -12.29 9.02
C PRO A 36 4.30 -11.21 8.24
N LEU A 37 3.43 -11.63 7.32
CA LEU A 37 2.66 -10.73 6.45
C LEU A 37 1.40 -10.20 7.16
N ASN A 38 1.61 -9.41 8.21
CA ASN A 38 0.59 -8.57 8.83
C ASN A 38 1.09 -7.13 8.97
N ALA A 39 0.15 -6.18 9.02
CA ALA A 39 0.51 -4.77 8.89
C ALA A 39 1.34 -4.27 10.08
N ARG A 40 1.06 -4.80 11.28
CA ARG A 40 1.74 -4.42 12.52
C ARG A 40 3.20 -4.88 12.54
N SER A 41 3.46 -6.15 12.23
CA SER A 41 4.80 -6.74 12.20
C SER A 41 5.66 -6.09 11.13
N LEU A 42 5.13 -5.92 9.91
CA LEU A 42 5.84 -5.24 8.82
C LEU A 42 6.19 -3.79 9.18
N LEU A 43 5.25 -3.06 9.79
CA LEU A 43 5.49 -1.67 10.19
C LEU A 43 6.49 -1.56 11.35
N PHE A 44 6.41 -2.46 12.32
CA PHE A 44 7.34 -2.53 13.43
C PHE A 44 8.76 -2.79 12.92
N GLU A 45 8.93 -3.83 12.11
CA GLU A 45 10.23 -4.21 11.55
C GLU A 45 10.80 -3.10 10.65
N ALA A 46 9.99 -2.53 9.76
CA ALA A 46 10.42 -1.45 8.89
C ALA A 46 10.88 -0.22 9.69
N LYS A 47 10.15 0.14 10.76
CA LYS A 47 10.56 1.23 11.66
C LYS A 47 11.84 0.91 12.42
N HIS A 48 11.97 -0.30 12.93
CA HIS A 48 13.16 -0.76 13.63
C HIS A 48 14.40 -0.61 12.74
N GLN A 49 14.34 -1.15 11.52
CA GLN A 49 15.41 -1.06 10.53
C GLN A 49 15.74 0.40 10.14
N CYS A 50 14.72 1.25 9.97
CA CYS A 50 14.94 2.67 9.71
C CYS A 50 15.59 3.39 10.91
N ALA A 51 15.29 2.96 12.15
CA ALA A 51 15.85 3.53 13.36
C ALA A 51 17.33 3.17 13.53
N GLU A 52 17.67 1.88 13.34
CA GLU A 52 19.06 1.38 13.40
C GLU A 52 19.99 2.11 12.43
N ARG A 53 19.47 2.53 11.28
CA ARG A 53 20.20 3.27 10.24
C ARG A 53 20.20 4.79 10.42
N GLY A 54 19.54 5.29 11.46
CA GLY A 54 19.34 6.72 11.71
C GLY A 54 18.46 7.42 10.67
N GLU A 55 17.76 6.69 9.81
CA GLU A 55 16.87 7.26 8.79
C GLU A 55 15.68 7.96 9.43
N LEU A 56 15.10 7.37 10.49
CA LEU A 56 13.99 8.01 11.21
C LEU A 56 14.40 9.36 11.79
N VAL A 57 15.62 9.46 12.35
CA VAL A 57 16.14 10.72 12.89
C VAL A 57 16.33 11.74 11.78
N LYS A 58 16.90 11.34 10.63
CA LYS A 58 17.05 12.21 9.45
C LYS A 58 15.69 12.73 8.95
N LEU A 59 14.66 11.88 8.91
CA LEU A 59 13.31 12.27 8.48
C LEU A 59 12.68 13.29 9.43
N ILE A 60 12.82 13.07 10.75
CA ILE A 60 12.30 13.97 11.77
C ILE A 60 13.02 15.32 11.69
N MET A 61 14.36 15.31 11.60
CA MET A 61 15.17 16.53 11.46
C MET A 61 14.87 17.27 10.15
N GLY A 62 14.56 16.54 9.07
CA GLY A 62 14.10 17.09 7.79
C GLY A 62 12.66 17.59 7.80
N GLY A 63 11.97 17.57 8.95
CA GLY A 63 10.62 18.11 9.10
C GLY A 63 9.49 17.21 8.57
N THR A 64 9.76 15.92 8.32
CA THR A 64 8.74 14.98 7.87
C THR A 64 7.72 14.71 8.98
N ARG A 65 6.51 15.26 8.83
CA ARG A 65 5.43 15.12 9.83
C ARG A 65 4.70 13.77 9.78
N ARG A 66 4.84 13.02 8.68
CA ARG A 66 4.12 11.76 8.44
C ARG A 66 5.06 10.56 8.32
N VAL A 67 5.92 10.37 9.33
CA VAL A 67 6.95 9.32 9.33
C VAL A 67 6.37 7.93 9.03
N THR A 68 5.25 7.55 9.65
CA THR A 68 4.59 6.25 9.37
C THR A 68 4.18 6.12 7.90
N SER A 69 3.59 7.17 7.32
CA SER A 69 3.18 7.15 5.91
C SER A 69 4.39 6.98 4.99
N TRP A 70 5.47 7.71 5.29
CA TRP A 70 6.71 7.62 4.53
C TRP A 70 7.33 6.22 4.62
N VAL A 71 7.37 5.60 5.80
CA VAL A 71 7.92 4.24 5.99
C VAL A 71 7.11 3.22 5.19
N ILE A 72 5.77 3.31 5.22
CA ILE A 72 4.92 2.41 4.44
C ILE A 72 5.25 2.56 2.95
N GLU A 73 5.22 3.79 2.45
CA GLU A 73 5.41 4.09 1.02
C GLU A 73 6.80 3.72 0.50
N ASN A 74 7.86 4.01 1.26
CA ASN A 74 9.24 3.93 0.78
C ASN A 74 9.96 2.65 1.20
N ARG A 75 9.47 1.93 2.22
CA ARG A 75 10.13 0.71 2.74
C ARG A 75 9.25 -0.52 2.66
N ILE A 76 7.94 -0.40 2.88
CA ILE A 76 7.04 -1.58 2.92
C ILE A 76 6.45 -1.87 1.54
N LEU A 77 5.88 -0.88 0.86
CA LEU A 77 5.24 -1.09 -0.44
C LEU A 77 6.18 -1.67 -1.51
N PRO A 78 7.47 -1.26 -1.62
CA PRO A 78 8.40 -1.90 -2.54
C PRO A 78 8.54 -3.40 -2.27
N VAL A 79 8.72 -3.79 -1.01
CA VAL A 79 8.84 -5.21 -0.62
C VAL A 79 7.55 -5.98 -0.87
N LEU A 80 6.38 -5.35 -0.66
CA LEU A 80 5.11 -5.98 -0.99
C LEU A 80 4.94 -6.17 -2.50
N ARG A 81 5.38 -5.21 -3.32
CA ARG A 81 5.40 -5.36 -4.79
C ARG A 81 6.35 -6.47 -5.22
N ASP A 82 7.51 -6.61 -4.60
CA ASP A 82 8.44 -7.72 -4.87
C ASP A 82 7.86 -9.09 -4.48
N ARG A 83 6.83 -9.11 -3.65
CA ARG A 83 6.04 -10.31 -3.28
C ARG A 83 4.71 -10.43 -4.05
N ASP A 84 4.58 -9.74 -5.18
CA ASP A 84 3.36 -9.75 -6.01
C ASP A 84 2.07 -9.35 -5.27
N ALA A 85 2.17 -8.48 -4.26
CA ALA A 85 1.01 -8.04 -3.49
C ALA A 85 -0.04 -7.38 -4.40
N ARG A 86 -1.31 -7.73 -4.17
CA ARG A 86 -2.47 -7.13 -4.83
C ARG A 86 -2.69 -5.73 -4.26
N ILE A 87 -2.71 -4.71 -5.12
CA ILE A 87 -2.97 -3.33 -4.71
C ILE A 87 -4.28 -2.90 -5.37
N PHE A 88 -5.30 -2.62 -4.56
CA PHE A 88 -6.51 -1.99 -5.04
C PHE A 88 -6.32 -0.48 -5.13
N ASN A 89 -6.71 0.09 -6.26
CA ASN A 89 -6.82 1.52 -6.49
C ASN A 89 -8.29 1.85 -6.74
N PHE A 90 -8.86 2.68 -5.87
CA PHE A 90 -10.24 3.11 -5.96
C PHE A 90 -10.26 4.59 -6.33
N ALA A 91 -11.00 4.95 -7.37
CA ALA A 91 -11.18 6.33 -7.77
C ALA A 91 -12.66 6.70 -7.82
N ALA A 92 -13.01 7.84 -7.25
CA ALA A 92 -14.35 8.41 -7.32
C ALA A 92 -14.29 9.83 -7.91
N SER A 93 -15.16 10.10 -8.87
CA SER A 93 -15.35 11.43 -9.45
C SER A 93 -16.32 12.24 -8.59
N SER A 94 -15.86 13.36 -8.04
CA SER A 94 -16.67 14.32 -7.30
C SER A 94 -16.79 15.62 -8.07
N GLN A 95 -18.02 16.10 -8.29
CA GLN A 95 -18.27 17.39 -8.94
C GLN A 95 -17.63 18.58 -8.19
N LYS A 96 -17.37 18.44 -6.88
CA LYS A 96 -16.83 19.53 -6.04
C LYS A 96 -15.31 19.51 -5.92
N THR A 97 -14.69 18.33 -5.97
CA THR A 97 -13.27 18.13 -5.61
C THR A 97 -12.46 17.44 -6.71
N GLY A 98 -13.07 17.15 -7.85
CA GLY A 98 -12.42 16.39 -8.92
C GLY A 98 -12.34 14.89 -8.60
N ARG A 99 -11.37 14.21 -9.21
CA ARG A 99 -11.13 12.78 -9.00
C ARG A 99 -10.40 12.57 -7.67
N LEU A 100 -11.02 11.82 -6.77
CA LEU A 100 -10.45 11.37 -5.51
C LEU A 100 -9.97 9.94 -5.68
N SER A 101 -8.75 9.64 -5.23
CA SER A 101 -8.19 8.28 -5.29
C SER A 101 -7.76 7.80 -3.91
N ALA A 102 -7.97 6.52 -3.63
CA ALA A 102 -7.51 5.84 -2.44
C ALA A 102 -6.95 4.46 -2.80
N TRP A 103 -6.04 3.95 -1.97
CA TRP A 103 -5.41 2.65 -2.21
C TRP A 103 -5.57 1.73 -1.01
N LEU A 104 -5.63 0.44 -1.29
CA LEU A 104 -5.73 -0.59 -0.27
C LEU A 104 -4.90 -1.81 -0.66
N VAL A 105 -4.01 -2.23 0.23
CA VAL A 105 -3.14 -3.39 0.05
C VAL A 105 -3.51 -4.42 1.10
N PRO A 106 -4.40 -5.40 0.79
CA PRO A 106 -4.74 -6.47 1.71
C PRO A 106 -3.53 -7.35 2.03
N LEU A 107 -3.52 -7.90 3.24
CA LEU A 107 -2.51 -8.84 3.72
C LEU A 107 -3.17 -10.17 4.16
N PRO A 108 -2.44 -11.30 4.13
CA PRO A 108 -2.95 -12.63 4.47
C PRO A 108 -3.69 -12.77 5.80
N GLU A 109 -3.28 -12.02 6.82
CA GLU A 109 -3.89 -12.08 8.17
C GLU A 109 -5.23 -11.28 8.25
N GLY A 110 -5.61 -10.61 7.16
CA GLY A 110 -6.81 -9.78 7.04
C GLY A 110 -6.59 -8.30 7.36
N ASP A 111 -5.41 -7.94 7.83
CA ASP A 111 -4.96 -6.55 7.91
C ASP A 111 -4.74 -5.95 6.52
N ALA A 112 -4.57 -4.63 6.44
CA ALA A 112 -4.21 -3.96 5.20
C ALA A 112 -3.33 -2.73 5.43
N PHE A 113 -2.65 -2.28 4.38
CA PHE A 113 -2.18 -0.90 4.30
C PHE A 113 -3.14 -0.09 3.45
N GLY A 114 -3.62 1.04 3.99
CA GLY A 114 -4.54 1.94 3.30
C GLY A 114 -3.92 3.31 3.07
N CYS A 115 -4.13 3.87 1.87
CA CYS A 115 -3.81 5.25 1.53
C CYS A 115 -5.12 6.01 1.34
N ASP A 116 -5.34 7.04 2.16
CA ASP A 116 -6.52 7.89 2.03
C ASP A 116 -6.40 8.90 0.86
N THR A 117 -7.50 9.58 0.54
CA THR A 117 -7.56 10.61 -0.51
C THR A 117 -6.65 11.81 -0.30
N SER A 118 -6.04 11.95 0.89
CA SER A 118 -5.01 12.96 1.17
C SER A 118 -3.57 12.46 0.95
N GLY A 119 -3.42 11.26 0.38
CA GLY A 119 -2.13 10.61 0.14
C GLY A 119 -1.46 10.11 1.42
N ARG A 120 -2.22 9.88 2.51
CA ARG A 120 -1.65 9.40 3.78
C ARG A 120 -1.82 7.89 3.90
N TRP A 121 -0.70 7.20 3.99
CA TRP A 121 -0.63 5.78 4.29
C TRP A 121 -0.78 5.49 5.79
N SER A 122 -1.51 4.42 6.10
CA SER A 122 -1.72 3.91 7.44
C SER A 122 -1.84 2.38 7.44
N ALA A 123 -1.42 1.76 8.55
CA ALA A 123 -1.71 0.36 8.82
C ALA A 123 -3.14 0.24 9.36
N LEU A 124 -3.95 -0.62 8.76
CA LEU A 124 -5.32 -0.92 9.15
C LEU A 124 -5.34 -2.32 9.76
N ALA A 125 -5.80 -2.41 11.01
CA ALA A 125 -6.05 -3.71 11.63
C ALA A 125 -7.20 -4.43 10.91
N LYS A 126 -7.27 -5.76 11.03
CA LYS A 126 -8.27 -6.61 10.38
C LYS A 126 -9.70 -6.05 10.34
N TYR A 127 -10.22 -5.61 11.49
CA TYR A 127 -11.57 -5.02 11.55
C TYR A 127 -11.68 -3.72 10.74
N GLU A 128 -10.67 -2.85 10.82
CA GLU A 128 -10.66 -1.57 10.12
C GLU A 128 -10.49 -1.77 8.61
N ALA A 129 -9.65 -2.73 8.21
CA ALA A 129 -9.45 -3.13 6.82
C ALA A 129 -10.74 -3.71 6.22
N MET A 130 -11.40 -4.62 6.94
CA MET A 130 -12.70 -5.19 6.57
C MET A 130 -13.78 -4.10 6.46
N SER A 131 -13.86 -3.22 7.45
CA SER A 131 -14.81 -2.10 7.44
C SER A 131 -14.57 -1.16 6.25
N ALA A 132 -13.31 -0.89 5.91
CA ALA A 132 -12.97 -0.04 4.77
C ALA A 132 -13.40 -0.65 3.44
N ILE A 133 -13.14 -1.95 3.21
CA ILE A 133 -13.54 -2.60 1.96
C ILE A 133 -15.07 -2.77 1.87
N GLN A 134 -15.73 -3.13 2.97
CA GLN A 134 -17.20 -3.23 3.01
C GLN A 134 -17.88 -1.89 2.76
N TYR A 135 -17.29 -0.80 3.27
CA TYR A 135 -17.79 0.55 2.98
C TYR A 135 -17.78 0.84 1.48
N ILE A 136 -16.73 0.44 0.76
CA ILE A 136 -16.66 0.57 -0.70
C ILE A 136 -17.78 -0.23 -1.35
N GLY A 137 -17.95 -1.49 -0.95
CA GLY A 137 -19.04 -2.36 -1.42
C GLY A 137 -20.40 -1.70 -1.25
N PHE A 138 -20.84 -1.48 -0.01
CA PHE A 138 -22.16 -0.91 0.29
C PHE A 138 -22.43 0.46 -0.35
N ARG A 139 -21.39 1.27 -0.58
CA ARG A 139 -21.55 2.61 -1.14
C ARG A 139 -21.59 2.61 -2.67
N TYR A 140 -20.74 1.83 -3.31
CA TYR A 140 -20.46 1.96 -4.74
C TYR A 140 -20.86 0.75 -5.58
N ALA A 141 -20.92 -0.47 -5.01
CA ALA A 141 -21.27 -1.66 -5.77
C ALA A 141 -22.75 -1.73 -6.21
N PRO A 142 -23.74 -1.27 -5.41
CA PRO A 142 -25.13 -1.27 -5.84
C PRO A 142 -25.40 -0.33 -7.03
N GLU A 143 -26.36 -0.72 -7.87
CA GLU A 143 -26.88 0.05 -9.02
C GLU A 143 -25.78 0.35 -10.07
N ASN A 144 -25.99 1.40 -10.89
CA ASN A 144 -25.01 1.87 -11.87
C ASN A 144 -23.89 2.72 -11.23
N ARG A 145 -23.74 2.76 -9.90
CA ARG A 145 -22.75 3.64 -9.23
C ARG A 145 -21.32 3.23 -9.51
N TRP A 146 -21.09 1.92 -9.66
CA TRP A 146 -19.79 1.36 -10.00
C TRP A 146 -19.28 1.81 -11.38
N THR A 147 -20.17 2.22 -12.28
CA THR A 147 -19.83 2.64 -13.65
C THR A 147 -20.13 4.11 -13.94
N SER A 148 -20.82 4.81 -13.03
CA SER A 148 -21.26 6.22 -13.21
C SER A 148 -20.44 7.24 -12.41
N GLY A 149 -19.17 6.91 -12.15
CA GLY A 149 -18.25 7.84 -11.47
C GLY A 149 -17.41 7.21 -10.36
N PHE A 150 -17.48 5.89 -10.19
CA PHE A 150 -16.52 5.12 -9.39
C PHE A 150 -15.72 4.21 -10.32
N GLU A 151 -14.48 3.92 -9.96
CA GLU A 151 -13.63 2.94 -10.64
C GLU A 151 -12.84 2.18 -9.58
N ALA A 152 -12.79 0.84 -9.71
CA ALA A 152 -11.86 0.01 -8.97
C ALA A 152 -10.88 -0.61 -9.96
N ALA A 153 -9.59 -0.50 -9.69
CA ALA A 153 -8.54 -1.11 -10.47
C ALA A 153 -7.64 -1.97 -9.57
N LEU A 154 -7.15 -3.07 -10.13
CA LEU A 154 -6.09 -3.87 -9.56
C LEU A 154 -4.76 -3.46 -10.18
N GLU A 155 -3.83 -3.02 -9.34
CA GLU A 155 -2.43 -2.86 -9.69
C GLU A 155 -1.68 -4.14 -9.29
N VAL A 156 -1.06 -4.77 -10.30
CA VAL A 156 -0.16 -5.91 -10.13
C VAL A 156 1.21 -5.50 -10.67
N PRO A 157 2.31 -5.76 -9.95
CA PRO A 157 3.66 -5.46 -10.42
C PRO A 157 3.92 -5.99 -11.84
N GLY A 158 4.47 -5.14 -12.71
CA GLY A 158 4.79 -5.51 -14.09
C GLY A 158 3.60 -5.60 -15.05
N GLN A 159 2.37 -5.32 -14.59
CA GLN A 159 1.17 -5.35 -15.42
C GLN A 159 0.50 -3.97 -15.49
N ALA A 160 -0.23 -3.73 -16.58
CA ALA A 160 -1.09 -2.56 -16.66
C ALA A 160 -2.24 -2.69 -15.63
N PRO A 161 -2.69 -1.58 -15.01
CA PRO A 161 -3.83 -1.61 -14.09
C PRO A 161 -5.06 -2.22 -14.77
N ARG A 162 -5.71 -3.17 -14.09
CA ARG A 162 -6.90 -3.87 -14.60
C ARG A 162 -8.15 -3.38 -13.87
N LEU A 163 -9.14 -2.87 -14.60
CA LEU A 163 -10.44 -2.53 -14.00
C LEU A 163 -11.13 -3.78 -13.45
N LEU A 164 -11.80 -3.62 -12.31
CA LEU A 164 -12.48 -4.69 -11.59
C LEU A 164 -13.98 -4.43 -11.53
N GLU A 165 -14.76 -5.49 -11.72
CA GLU A 165 -16.16 -5.53 -11.34
C GLU A 165 -16.31 -5.70 -9.81
N PRO A 166 -17.46 -5.35 -9.21
CA PRO A 166 -17.65 -5.43 -7.76
C PRO A 166 -17.36 -6.82 -7.17
N LEU A 167 -17.85 -7.87 -7.83
CA LEU A 167 -17.63 -9.24 -7.39
C LEU A 167 -16.16 -9.65 -7.47
N GLU A 168 -15.41 -9.14 -8.43
CA GLU A 168 -13.97 -9.41 -8.54
C GLU A 168 -13.19 -8.80 -7.38
N VAL A 169 -13.57 -7.59 -6.93
CA VAL A 169 -12.98 -6.98 -5.73
C VAL A 169 -13.19 -7.88 -4.51
N ALA A 170 -14.41 -8.38 -4.31
CA ALA A 170 -14.71 -9.28 -3.20
C ALA A 170 -13.95 -10.61 -3.29
N SER A 171 -13.88 -11.20 -4.48
CA SER A 171 -13.15 -12.46 -4.71
C SER A 171 -11.65 -12.32 -4.48
N ILE A 172 -11.01 -11.27 -5.00
CA ILE A 172 -9.58 -11.02 -4.78
C ILE A 172 -9.31 -10.74 -3.30
N TRP A 173 -10.19 -9.99 -2.63
CA TRP A 173 -10.05 -9.73 -1.20
C TRP A 173 -10.12 -11.03 -0.39
N GLU A 174 -11.08 -11.90 -0.69
CA GLU A 174 -11.23 -13.22 -0.04
C GLU A 174 -10.03 -14.13 -0.32
N GLU A 175 -9.53 -14.15 -1.57
CA GLU A 175 -8.33 -14.90 -1.96
C GLU A 175 -7.11 -14.49 -1.15
N VAL A 176 -6.91 -13.17 -0.95
CA VAL A 176 -5.75 -12.68 -0.20
C VAL A 176 -5.92 -12.85 1.30
N THR A 177 -7.08 -12.48 1.86
CA THR A 177 -7.27 -12.32 3.31
C THR A 177 -7.95 -13.51 4.00
N GLY A 178 -8.51 -14.44 3.22
CA GLY A 178 -9.36 -15.53 3.71
C GLY A 178 -10.74 -15.08 4.24
N ALA A 179 -11.13 -13.81 4.07
CA ALA A 179 -12.38 -13.28 4.58
C ALA A 179 -13.19 -12.63 3.46
N LYS A 180 -14.47 -13.00 3.32
CA LYS A 180 -15.35 -12.44 2.28
C LYS A 180 -15.95 -11.10 2.71
N PRO A 181 -15.73 -9.99 1.95
CA PRO A 181 -16.35 -8.72 2.27
C PRO A 181 -17.82 -8.70 1.80
N LEU A 182 -18.67 -8.04 2.58
CA LEU A 182 -20.08 -7.82 2.27
C LEU A 182 -20.27 -6.56 1.41
N GLY A 183 -21.46 -6.43 0.81
CA GLY A 183 -21.84 -5.25 0.04
C GLY A 183 -21.40 -5.27 -1.43
N PHE A 184 -20.85 -6.38 -1.93
CA PHE A 184 -20.43 -6.54 -3.34
C PHE A 184 -21.31 -7.50 -4.15
N VAL A 185 -22.30 -8.13 -3.51
CA VAL A 185 -23.28 -9.00 -4.18
C VAL A 185 -24.43 -8.14 -4.69
N ASN A 186 -24.90 -8.43 -5.90
CA ASN A 186 -26.06 -7.77 -6.50
C ASN A 186 -27.30 -8.66 -6.31
N GLY A 187 -28.02 -8.48 -5.21
CA GLY A 187 -29.33 -9.08 -4.96
C GLY A 187 -30.28 -8.12 -4.23
N VAL A 188 -31.59 -8.32 -4.37
CA VAL A 188 -32.65 -7.46 -3.77
C VAL A 188 -32.56 -7.38 -2.22
N LEU A 189 -32.00 -8.42 -1.58
CA LEU A 189 -31.75 -8.40 -0.12
C LEU A 189 -30.64 -7.40 0.28
N ASP A 190 -29.67 -7.16 -0.60
CA ASP A 190 -28.53 -6.27 -0.35
C ASP A 190 -28.93 -4.78 -0.39
N GLU A 191 -30.02 -4.43 -1.07
CA GLU A 191 -30.57 -3.06 -1.06
C GLU A 191 -31.06 -2.66 0.34
N MET A 192 -31.65 -3.61 1.09
CA MET A 192 -32.08 -3.36 2.47
C MET A 192 -30.89 -3.27 3.43
N GLU A 193 -29.86 -4.11 3.27
CA GLU A 193 -28.63 -4.00 4.07
C GLU A 193 -27.85 -2.71 3.77
N ALA A 194 -27.75 -2.31 2.51
CA ALA A 194 -27.11 -1.06 2.11
C ALA A 194 -27.88 0.19 2.61
N LEU A 195 -29.21 0.13 2.67
CA LEU A 195 -30.05 1.17 3.28
C LEU A 195 -29.85 1.23 4.80
N GLY A 196 -29.82 0.08 5.48
CA GLY A 196 -29.51 -0.03 6.91
C GLY A 196 -28.12 0.50 7.25
N PHE A 197 -27.11 0.12 6.48
CA PHE A 197 -25.74 0.59 6.65
C PHE A 197 -25.58 2.08 6.37
N LYS A 198 -26.25 2.64 5.35
CA LYS A 198 -26.30 4.10 5.11
C LYS A 198 -26.93 4.85 6.29
N LEU A 199 -27.97 4.30 6.90
CA LEU A 199 -28.60 4.87 8.11
C LEU A 199 -27.64 4.84 9.31
N VAL A 200 -26.96 3.71 9.54
CA VAL A 200 -25.97 3.57 10.62
C VAL A 200 -24.77 4.48 10.39
N CYS A 201 -24.19 4.53 9.19
CA CYS A 201 -23.08 5.43 8.88
C CYS A 201 -23.45 6.91 9.03
N ARG A 202 -24.70 7.28 8.69
CA ARG A 202 -25.21 8.66 8.85
C ARG A 202 -25.48 9.00 10.32
N ILE A 203 -25.90 8.04 11.15
CA ILE A 203 -26.11 8.23 12.59
C ILE A 203 -24.77 8.27 13.35
N PHE A 204 -23.77 7.48 12.93
CA PHE A 204 -22.50 7.34 13.64
C PHE A 204 -21.33 8.15 13.05
N ASN A 205 -21.54 9.00 12.03
CA ASN A 205 -20.48 9.76 11.36
C ASN A 205 -19.28 8.89 10.91
N ALA A 206 -19.52 7.61 10.59
CA ALA A 206 -18.50 6.69 10.11
C ALA A 206 -18.18 7.01 8.63
N HIS A 207 -17.42 8.08 8.42
CA HIS A 207 -16.79 8.37 7.14
C HIS A 207 -15.77 7.25 6.88
N GLY A 208 -15.83 6.61 5.70
CA GLY A 208 -14.86 5.58 5.33
C GLY A 208 -13.45 6.12 5.51
N ARG A 209 -12.56 5.36 6.19
CA ARG A 209 -11.21 5.84 6.55
C ARG A 209 -10.35 6.24 5.35
N LEU A 210 -10.71 5.76 4.16
CA LEU A 210 -10.08 6.10 2.90
C LEU A 210 -10.47 7.49 2.37
N GLY A 211 -11.50 8.13 2.93
CA GLY A 211 -11.93 9.47 2.52
C GLY A 211 -12.68 9.51 1.18
N LEU A 212 -13.19 8.36 0.72
CA LEU A 212 -14.05 8.20 -0.46
C LEU A 212 -15.53 8.32 -0.08
#